data_AF-A0A920BLC5-F1
#
_entry.id   AF-A0A920BLC5-F1
#
_cell.length_a   1.000
_cell.length_b   1.000
_cell.length_c   1.000
_cell.angle_alpha   90.00
_cell.angle_beta   90.00
_cell.angle_gamma   90.00
#
_symmetry.space_group_name_H-M   'P 1'
#
loop_
_entity.id
_entity.type
_entity.pdbx_description
1 polymer ?
#
loop_
_entity_poly.entity_id
_entity_poly.type
_entity_poly.pdbx_seq_one_letter_code
_entity_poly.pdbx_strand_id
1 'polypeptide(L)'
;MSKEIYDACNELEQDESNYIFNQFSEYANHIGHYAVTGRALGHIFETLKINEPQLNLAACTFASGSAGTLAAGDRLKDDYGAKIIAVEALECPTMLYNGYGEHNIQGIGDKHIPLIHNVMNTDIVAGISDAATDGLNLVFTTDSGKEYLKSEHQISEEIVENLKHLGFSSICNMMASIKTAKELNLGPNDVIMTVATDGSELYESEKAHLMRDKYPNGFTAKDAHEIFTAHVVNADSQHLEILSDVGRNRIFNLGYYTWVEQQGISVEDFDARRSQEFWNELHKFPPIWDEMIREFNAQTGVSA
;
A
#
# COMPACT_ATOMS: atom_id res chain seq x y z
N MET A 1 3.95 17.29 7.70
CA MET A 1 4.45 16.55 6.52
C MET A 1 3.79 17.00 5.21
N SER A 2 2.54 16.62 4.87
CA SER A 2 1.97 16.93 3.53
C SER A 2 1.99 18.43 3.16
N LYS A 3 1.48 19.34 4.01
CA LYS A 3 1.47 20.78 3.72
C LYS A 3 2.88 21.37 3.51
N GLU A 4 3.84 21.00 4.34
CA GLU A 4 5.21 21.54 4.26
C GLU A 4 5.89 21.14 2.95
N ILE A 5 5.62 19.92 2.44
CA ILE A 5 6.12 19.47 1.14
C ILE A 5 5.46 20.26 0.01
N TYR A 6 4.14 20.44 0.03
CA TYR A 6 3.45 21.24 -0.99
C TYR A 6 3.91 22.70 -0.99
N ASP A 7 4.07 23.31 0.18
CA ASP A 7 4.56 24.69 0.31
C ASP A 7 5.98 24.83 -0.28
N ALA A 8 6.87 23.86 -0.02
CA ALA A 8 8.21 23.83 -0.60
C ALA A 8 8.19 23.58 -2.12
N CYS A 9 7.32 22.70 -2.62
CA CYS A 9 7.14 22.49 -4.06
C CYS A 9 6.66 23.76 -4.76
N ASN A 10 5.70 24.48 -4.16
CA ASN A 10 5.19 25.75 -4.69
C ASN A 10 6.27 26.84 -4.75
N GLU A 11 7.19 26.86 -3.79
CA GLU A 11 8.36 27.76 -3.83
C GLU A 11 9.32 27.37 -4.95
N LEU A 12 9.62 26.08 -5.10
CA LEU A 12 10.50 25.57 -6.16
C LEU A 12 9.93 25.78 -7.57
N GLU A 13 8.61 25.71 -7.71
CA GLU A 13 7.91 25.92 -8.99
C GLU A 13 8.00 27.37 -9.50
N GLN A 14 8.38 28.34 -8.64
CA GLN A 14 8.65 29.71 -9.09
C GLN A 14 9.87 29.81 -10.01
N ASP A 15 10.77 28.81 -9.99
CA ASP A 15 11.88 28.69 -10.93
C ASP A 15 11.47 27.79 -12.11
N GLU A 16 11.36 28.40 -13.30
CA GLU A 16 10.97 27.73 -14.55
C GLU A 16 11.93 26.59 -14.97
N SER A 17 13.13 26.50 -14.37
CA SER A 17 14.05 25.39 -14.61
C SER A 17 13.69 24.11 -13.84
N ASN A 18 12.78 24.21 -12.86
CA ASN A 18 12.28 23.08 -12.11
C ASN A 18 11.05 22.48 -12.77
N TYR A 19 10.93 21.15 -12.68
CA TYR A 19 9.72 20.42 -13.02
C TYR A 19 9.38 19.49 -11.86
N ILE A 20 8.20 19.67 -11.27
CA ILE A 20 7.76 18.90 -10.09
C ILE A 20 6.90 17.73 -10.54
N PHE A 21 7.40 16.50 -10.37
CA PHE A 21 6.61 15.30 -10.55
C PHE A 21 5.77 15.01 -9.30
N ASN A 22 4.53 15.52 -9.28
CA ASN A 22 3.64 15.35 -8.14
C ASN A 22 2.96 13.98 -8.16
N GLN A 23 3.61 12.97 -7.57
CA GLN A 23 3.10 11.59 -7.52
C GLN A 23 1.68 11.43 -6.94
N PHE A 24 1.16 12.42 -6.21
CA PHE A 24 -0.18 12.39 -5.62
C PHE A 24 -1.28 12.88 -6.58
N SER A 25 -0.93 13.58 -7.65
CA SER A 25 -1.85 14.09 -8.69
C SER A 25 -1.60 13.57 -10.09
N GLU A 26 -0.44 12.95 -10.34
CA GLU A 26 -0.09 12.39 -11.65
C GLU A 26 -0.78 11.05 -11.93
N TYR A 27 -1.83 11.04 -12.75
CA TYR A 27 -2.56 9.80 -13.10
C TYR A 27 -1.70 8.73 -13.78
N ALA A 28 -0.56 9.10 -14.36
CA ALA A 28 0.41 8.13 -14.89
C ALA A 28 0.92 7.16 -13.83
N ASN A 29 1.01 7.58 -12.56
CA ASN A 29 1.34 6.71 -11.44
C ASN A 29 0.28 5.60 -11.28
N HIS A 30 -1.00 5.97 -11.23
CA HIS A 30 -2.12 5.03 -11.17
C HIS A 30 -2.14 4.10 -12.40
N ILE A 31 -2.05 4.67 -13.60
CA ILE A 31 -2.14 3.92 -14.86
C ILE A 31 -1.00 2.90 -14.99
N GLY A 32 0.21 3.26 -14.56
CA GLY A 32 1.36 2.34 -14.54
C GLY A 32 1.09 1.10 -13.70
N HIS A 33 0.55 1.26 -12.50
CA HIS A 33 0.22 0.13 -11.63
C HIS A 33 -0.98 -0.69 -12.14
N TYR A 34 -2.00 -0.07 -12.74
CA TYR A 34 -3.09 -0.81 -13.38
C TYR A 34 -2.59 -1.68 -14.54
N ALA A 35 -1.77 -1.11 -15.43
CA ALA A 35 -1.34 -1.76 -16.67
C ALA A 35 -0.21 -2.77 -16.45
N VAL A 36 0.69 -2.53 -15.50
CA VAL A 36 1.89 -3.34 -15.27
C VAL A 36 1.76 -4.20 -14.02
N THR A 37 1.65 -3.58 -12.84
CA THR A 37 1.62 -4.31 -11.56
C THR A 37 0.39 -5.21 -11.45
N GLY A 38 -0.81 -4.69 -11.73
CA GLY A 38 -2.06 -5.44 -11.70
C GLY A 38 -2.02 -6.63 -12.66
N ARG A 39 -1.50 -6.44 -13.88
CA ARG A 39 -1.31 -7.52 -14.85
C ARG A 39 -0.32 -8.58 -14.39
N ALA A 40 0.79 -8.17 -13.78
CA ALA A 40 1.79 -9.09 -13.24
C ALA A 40 1.22 -9.94 -12.09
N LEU A 41 0.48 -9.31 -11.17
CA LEU A 41 -0.23 -10.01 -10.09
C LEU A 41 -1.29 -10.97 -10.62
N GLY A 42 -2.06 -10.56 -11.64
CA GLY A 42 -3.02 -11.44 -12.31
C GLY A 42 -2.33 -12.65 -12.94
N HIS A 43 -1.17 -12.45 -13.58
CA HIS A 43 -0.40 -13.55 -14.15
C HIS A 43 0.10 -14.56 -13.10
N ILE A 44 0.51 -14.07 -11.92
CA ILE A 44 0.86 -14.94 -10.79
C ILE A 44 -0.36 -15.78 -10.39
N PHE A 45 -1.53 -15.15 -10.21
CA PHE A 45 -2.75 -15.85 -9.84
C PHE A 45 -3.16 -16.91 -10.88
N GLU A 46 -3.15 -16.58 -12.17
CA GLU A 46 -3.44 -17.56 -13.23
C GLU A 46 -2.46 -18.73 -13.23
N THR A 47 -1.17 -18.46 -12.96
CA THR A 47 -0.15 -19.51 -12.88
C THR A 47 -0.42 -20.48 -11.74
N LEU A 48 -0.83 -19.98 -10.56
CA LEU A 48 -1.23 -20.83 -9.44
C LEU A 48 -2.47 -21.67 -9.78
N LYS A 49 -3.45 -21.04 -10.42
CA LYS A 49 -4.72 -21.66 -10.79
C LYS A 49 -4.60 -22.82 -11.78
N ILE A 50 -3.51 -22.89 -12.56
CA ILE A 50 -3.21 -24.05 -13.44
C ILE A 50 -3.14 -25.35 -12.63
N ASN A 51 -2.50 -25.32 -11.46
CA ASN A 51 -2.34 -26.49 -10.60
C ASN A 51 -3.42 -26.58 -9.52
N GLU A 52 -4.00 -25.44 -9.14
CA GLU A 52 -5.00 -25.33 -8.08
C GLU A 52 -6.26 -24.61 -8.58
N PRO A 53 -7.08 -25.27 -9.42
CA PRO A 53 -8.23 -24.63 -10.10
C PRO A 53 -9.33 -24.16 -9.14
N GLN A 54 -9.31 -24.62 -7.89
CA GLN A 54 -10.22 -24.19 -6.82
C GLN A 54 -9.87 -22.82 -6.23
N LEU A 55 -8.68 -22.28 -6.52
CA LEU A 55 -8.28 -20.98 -5.99
C LEU A 55 -9.17 -19.85 -6.51
N ASN A 56 -9.49 -18.95 -5.58
CA ASN A 56 -10.29 -17.76 -5.82
C ASN A 56 -9.49 -16.54 -5.36
N LEU A 57 -9.30 -15.54 -6.22
CA LEU A 57 -8.65 -14.29 -5.82
C LEU A 57 -9.66 -13.42 -5.06
N ALA A 58 -9.70 -13.58 -3.75
CA ALA A 58 -10.72 -12.95 -2.90
C ALA A 58 -10.44 -11.46 -2.67
N ALA A 59 -9.16 -11.09 -2.53
CA ALA A 59 -8.79 -9.76 -2.08
C ALA A 59 -7.37 -9.35 -2.50
N CYS A 60 -7.09 -8.06 -2.41
CA CYS A 60 -5.76 -7.49 -2.50
C CYS A 60 -5.57 -6.35 -1.48
N THR A 61 -4.39 -6.26 -0.87
CA THR A 61 -4.09 -5.26 0.16
C THR A 61 -2.93 -4.39 -0.26
N PHE A 62 -3.09 -3.07 -0.22
CA PHE A 62 -2.02 -2.13 -0.53
C PHE A 62 -2.05 -0.93 0.42
N ALA A 63 -0.92 -0.65 1.04
CA ALA A 63 -0.78 0.52 1.89
C ALA A 63 -0.74 1.79 1.04
N SER A 64 -1.52 2.77 1.47
CA SER A 64 -1.78 3.98 0.72
C SER A 64 -0.68 5.00 1.00
N GLY A 65 0.27 5.11 0.06
CA GLY A 65 1.22 6.22 -0.05
C GLY A 65 0.67 7.30 -0.98
N SER A 66 1.17 7.31 -2.21
CA SER A 66 0.60 8.09 -3.31
C SER A 66 -0.73 7.52 -3.83
N ALA A 67 -1.16 6.36 -3.34
CA ALA A 67 -2.29 5.55 -3.82
C ALA A 67 -2.11 4.95 -5.23
N GLY A 68 -0.97 5.13 -5.90
CA GLY A 68 -0.72 4.57 -7.22
C GLY A 68 -0.88 3.05 -7.27
N THR A 69 -0.29 2.31 -6.31
CA THR A 69 -0.33 0.84 -6.29
C THR A 69 -1.74 0.27 -6.07
N LEU A 70 -2.68 1.03 -5.48
CA LEU A 70 -4.08 0.60 -5.36
C LEU A 70 -4.73 0.34 -6.72
N ALA A 71 -4.22 0.95 -7.79
CA ALA A 71 -4.64 0.70 -9.17
C ALA A 71 -4.34 -0.72 -9.66
N ALA A 72 -3.35 -1.41 -9.07
CA ALA A 72 -3.18 -2.84 -9.30
C ALA A 72 -4.40 -3.61 -8.80
N GLY A 73 -5.00 -3.17 -7.69
CA GLY A 73 -6.25 -3.71 -7.16
C GLY A 73 -7.45 -3.40 -8.05
N ASP A 74 -7.54 -2.21 -8.62
CA ASP A 74 -8.57 -1.87 -9.63
C ASP A 74 -8.53 -2.90 -10.78
N ARG A 75 -7.33 -3.21 -11.29
CA ARG A 75 -7.16 -4.23 -12.33
C ARG A 75 -7.58 -5.63 -11.89
N LEU A 76 -7.15 -6.07 -10.70
CA LEU A 76 -7.49 -7.40 -10.18
C LEU A 76 -8.99 -7.51 -9.90
N LYS A 77 -9.65 -6.41 -9.53
CA LYS A 77 -11.10 -6.38 -9.38
C LYS A 77 -11.82 -6.51 -10.72
N ASP A 78 -11.38 -5.80 -11.75
CA ASP A 78 -11.98 -5.90 -13.09
C ASP A 78 -11.89 -7.34 -13.63
N ASP A 79 -10.72 -7.97 -13.49
CA ASP A 79 -10.45 -9.29 -14.06
C ASP A 79 -11.03 -10.43 -13.20
N TYR A 80 -11.06 -10.29 -11.87
CA TYR A 80 -11.34 -11.39 -10.93
C TYR A 80 -12.40 -11.11 -9.86
N GLY A 81 -12.89 -9.88 -9.74
CA GLY A 81 -13.83 -9.49 -8.68
C GLY A 81 -13.17 -9.37 -7.29
N ALA A 82 -11.84 -9.30 -7.23
CA ALA A 82 -11.09 -9.18 -5.98
C ALA A 82 -11.47 -7.92 -5.20
N LYS A 83 -11.59 -8.03 -3.87
CA LYS A 83 -11.80 -6.87 -3.00
C LYS A 83 -10.51 -6.05 -2.86
N ILE A 84 -10.64 -4.73 -2.80
CA ILE A 84 -9.51 -3.79 -2.64
C ILE A 84 -9.49 -3.28 -1.21
N ILE A 85 -8.38 -3.54 -0.52
CA ILE A 85 -8.14 -3.08 0.84
C ILE A 85 -7.06 -1.99 0.81
N ALA A 86 -7.46 -0.78 1.14
CA ALA A 86 -6.53 0.34 1.34
C ALA A 86 -6.03 0.32 2.79
N VAL A 87 -4.71 0.26 2.97
CA VAL A 87 -4.09 0.18 4.29
C VAL A 87 -3.51 1.53 4.71
N GLU A 88 -3.67 1.90 5.97
CA GLU A 88 -3.09 3.12 6.55
C GLU A 88 -2.48 2.87 7.93
N ALA A 89 -1.65 3.81 8.39
CA ALA A 89 -1.14 3.79 9.76
C ALA A 89 -2.26 4.09 10.76
N LEU A 90 -2.37 3.26 11.80
CA LEU A 90 -3.38 3.46 12.85
C LEU A 90 -3.10 4.71 13.69
N GLU A 91 -1.84 5.12 13.80
CA GLU A 91 -1.43 6.31 14.53
C GLU A 91 -1.77 7.60 13.78
N CYS A 92 -2.03 7.54 12.46
CA CYS A 92 -2.56 8.66 11.68
C CYS A 92 -3.68 8.24 10.70
N PRO A 93 -4.83 7.76 11.22
CA PRO A 93 -5.86 7.06 10.46
C PRO A 93 -6.78 8.03 9.73
N THR A 94 -6.34 8.49 8.56
CA THR A 94 -6.98 9.52 7.76
C THR A 94 -8.29 9.01 7.15
N MET A 95 -8.27 7.80 6.59
CA MET A 95 -9.41 7.16 5.98
C MET A 95 -10.38 6.58 7.00
N LEU A 96 -9.95 5.99 8.11
CA LEU A 96 -10.87 5.40 9.10
C LEU A 96 -11.54 6.46 9.98
N TYR A 97 -10.75 7.38 10.55
CA TYR A 97 -11.21 8.24 11.64
C TYR A 97 -11.12 9.73 11.36
N ASN A 98 -10.74 10.11 10.13
CA ASN A 98 -10.36 11.48 9.82
C ASN A 98 -9.30 11.98 10.84
N GLY A 99 -8.43 11.05 11.26
CA GLY A 99 -7.50 11.23 12.37
C GLY A 99 -6.22 11.96 11.96
N TYR A 100 -5.45 12.33 12.98
CA TYR A 100 -4.16 12.98 12.85
C TYR A 100 -3.17 12.32 13.81
N GLY A 101 -1.88 12.44 13.51
CA GLY A 101 -0.80 11.90 14.32
C GLY A 101 0.48 11.80 13.50
N GLU A 102 1.41 10.97 13.95
CA GLU A 102 2.65 10.63 13.25
C GLU A 102 2.89 9.13 13.44
N HIS A 103 3.55 8.51 12.48
CA HIS A 103 3.83 7.08 12.50
C HIS A 103 5.20 6.78 11.91
N ASN A 104 5.76 5.63 12.28
CA ASN A 104 7.05 5.17 11.76
C ASN A 104 6.97 4.31 10.48
N ILE A 105 5.76 3.97 10.01
CA ILE A 105 5.60 3.18 8.78
C ILE A 105 6.01 4.02 7.56
N GLN A 106 7.26 3.92 7.11
CA GLN A 106 7.73 4.74 5.99
C GLN A 106 7.18 4.25 4.65
N GLY A 107 7.04 5.18 3.70
CA GLY A 107 6.54 4.92 2.35
C GLY A 107 5.00 4.90 2.23
N ILE A 108 4.27 5.00 3.35
CA ILE A 108 2.81 5.15 3.36
C ILE A 108 2.45 6.58 3.77
N GLY A 109 1.36 7.08 3.22
CA GLY A 109 0.94 8.46 3.28
C GLY A 109 -0.02 8.68 4.44
N ASP A 110 0.01 9.89 4.96
CA ASP A 110 -0.87 10.34 6.04
C ASP A 110 -1.49 11.70 5.70
N LYS A 111 -2.53 12.07 6.46
CA LYS A 111 -3.11 13.42 6.54
C LYS A 111 -3.75 13.98 5.26
N HIS A 112 -3.79 13.24 4.15
CA HIS A 112 -4.57 13.58 2.97
C HIS A 112 -4.95 12.35 2.15
N ILE A 113 -5.94 12.52 1.26
CA ILE A 113 -6.32 11.52 0.25
C ILE A 113 -5.70 11.93 -1.09
N PRO A 114 -4.81 11.12 -1.70
CA PRO A 114 -4.22 11.45 -3.01
C PRO A 114 -5.29 11.63 -4.10
N LEU A 115 -5.05 12.54 -5.05
CA LEU A 115 -6.01 12.81 -6.14
C LEU A 115 -6.19 11.57 -7.02
N ILE A 116 -5.13 10.77 -7.17
CA ILE A 116 -5.13 9.56 -8.01
C ILE A 116 -5.72 8.32 -7.33
N HIS A 117 -6.24 8.44 -6.10
CA HIS A 117 -6.91 7.35 -5.41
C HIS A 117 -8.34 7.18 -5.94
N ASN A 118 -8.64 6.03 -6.57
CA ASN A 118 -10.01 5.61 -6.89
C ASN A 118 -10.77 5.15 -5.62
N VAL A 119 -11.09 6.11 -4.75
CA VAL A 119 -11.77 5.87 -3.46
C VAL A 119 -13.08 5.12 -3.65
N MET A 120 -13.82 5.44 -4.72
CA MET A 120 -15.13 4.85 -4.99
C MET A 120 -15.05 3.36 -5.34
N ASN A 121 -13.86 2.85 -5.69
CA ASN A 121 -13.64 1.44 -5.91
C ASN A 121 -12.95 0.72 -4.72
N THR A 122 -12.67 1.40 -3.61
CA THR A 122 -12.11 0.77 -2.41
C THR A 122 -13.21 0.01 -1.64
N ASP A 123 -12.94 -1.21 -1.18
CA ASP A 123 -13.93 -2.02 -0.45
C ASP A 123 -13.74 -1.96 1.06
N ILE A 124 -12.49 -1.95 1.52
CA ILE A 124 -12.15 -2.02 2.93
C ILE A 124 -11.01 -1.06 3.21
N VAL A 125 -11.04 -0.43 4.39
CA VAL A 125 -9.88 0.28 4.94
C VAL A 125 -9.39 -0.48 6.16
N ALA A 126 -8.06 -0.66 6.26
CA ALA A 126 -7.42 -1.32 7.40
C ALA A 126 -6.36 -0.42 8.03
N GLY A 127 -6.48 -0.18 9.34
CA GLY A 127 -5.51 0.52 10.16
C GLY A 127 -4.54 -0.45 10.81
N ILE A 128 -3.24 -0.25 10.58
CA ILE A 128 -2.17 -1.06 11.17
C ILE A 128 -1.26 -0.15 11.99
N SER A 129 -1.01 -0.55 13.23
CA SER A 129 -0.13 0.19 14.13
C SER A 129 1.33 0.05 13.72
N ASP A 130 2.08 1.14 13.76
CA ASP A 130 3.52 1.13 13.55
C ASP A 130 4.27 0.27 14.58
N ALA A 131 3.74 0.11 15.80
CA ALA A 131 4.25 -0.82 16.79
C ALA A 131 4.31 -2.27 16.26
N ALA A 132 3.36 -2.66 15.40
CA ALA A 132 3.34 -3.98 14.77
C ALA A 132 4.45 -4.11 13.73
N THR A 133 4.62 -3.11 12.87
CA THR A 133 5.64 -3.15 11.81
C THR A 133 7.05 -3.09 12.37
N ASP A 134 7.26 -2.21 13.35
CA ASP A 134 8.54 -2.01 14.04
C ASP A 134 8.96 -3.28 14.79
N GLY A 135 8.03 -3.85 15.57
CA GLY A 135 8.28 -5.08 16.32
C GLY A 135 8.54 -6.28 15.41
N LEU A 136 7.70 -6.49 14.40
CA LEU A 136 7.85 -7.63 13.49
C LEU A 136 9.12 -7.52 12.63
N ASN A 137 9.56 -6.31 12.28
CA ASN A 137 10.85 -6.13 11.63
C ASN A 137 12.01 -6.66 12.49
N LEU A 138 11.99 -6.44 13.82
CA LEU A 138 12.98 -7.05 14.72
C LEU A 138 12.86 -8.59 14.72
N VAL A 139 11.65 -9.13 14.75
CA VAL A 139 11.43 -10.59 14.71
C VAL A 139 12.01 -11.18 13.40
N PHE A 140 11.83 -10.50 12.28
CA PHE A 140 12.23 -11.01 10.96
C PHE A 140 13.72 -10.85 10.66
N THR A 141 14.39 -9.92 11.33
CA THR A 141 15.76 -9.52 10.98
C THR A 141 16.81 -9.76 12.07
N THR A 142 16.41 -10.21 13.26
CA THR A 142 17.35 -10.59 14.34
C THR A 142 17.50 -12.11 14.41
N ASP A 143 18.69 -12.58 14.80
CA ASP A 143 18.96 -14.02 14.94
C ASP A 143 18.01 -14.68 15.95
N SER A 144 17.76 -14.02 17.09
CA SER A 144 16.83 -14.49 18.12
C SER A 144 15.40 -14.62 17.58
N GLY A 145 14.95 -13.65 16.77
CA GLY A 145 13.62 -13.67 16.17
C GLY A 145 13.47 -14.77 15.11
N LYS A 146 14.48 -14.91 14.23
CA LYS A 146 14.52 -15.98 13.23
C LYS A 146 14.54 -17.37 13.86
N GLU A 147 15.34 -17.57 14.91
CA GLU A 147 15.39 -18.84 15.63
C GLU A 147 14.06 -19.15 16.32
N TYR A 148 13.41 -18.14 16.92
CA TYR A 148 12.06 -18.27 17.47
C TYR A 148 11.04 -18.73 16.41
N LEU A 149 11.03 -18.12 15.22
CA LEU A 149 10.10 -18.51 14.14
C LEU A 149 10.29 -19.97 13.69
N LYS A 150 11.54 -20.43 13.59
CA LYS A 150 11.86 -21.81 13.21
C LYS A 150 11.50 -22.81 14.32
N SER A 151 11.83 -22.51 15.57
CA SER A 151 11.70 -23.45 16.69
C SER A 151 10.26 -23.55 17.21
N GLU A 152 9.58 -22.42 17.41
CA GLU A 152 8.25 -22.39 18.04
C GLU A 152 7.12 -22.52 17.01
N HIS A 153 7.27 -21.93 15.83
CA HIS A 153 6.22 -21.93 14.79
C HIS A 153 6.52 -22.89 13.62
N GLN A 154 7.69 -23.54 13.60
CA GLN A 154 8.09 -24.50 12.57
C GLN A 154 8.03 -23.90 11.15
N ILE A 155 8.24 -22.59 11.03
CA ILE A 155 8.33 -21.92 9.73
C ILE A 155 9.63 -22.36 9.05
N SER A 156 9.55 -22.70 7.76
CA SER A 156 10.72 -23.18 7.01
C SER A 156 11.82 -22.12 6.97
N GLU A 157 13.07 -22.57 6.95
CA GLU A 157 14.24 -21.69 6.84
C GLU A 157 14.17 -20.78 5.61
N GLU A 158 13.67 -21.30 4.49
CA GLU A 158 13.44 -20.53 3.27
C GLU A 158 12.50 -19.34 3.49
N ILE A 159 11.35 -19.55 4.15
CA ILE A 159 10.40 -18.48 4.43
C ILE A 159 11.03 -17.47 5.41
N VAL A 160 11.64 -17.97 6.50
CA VAL A 160 12.27 -17.10 7.51
C VAL A 160 13.35 -16.21 6.91
N GLU A 161 14.17 -16.74 6.00
CA GLU A 161 15.19 -15.94 5.32
C GLU A 161 14.63 -14.93 4.32
N ASN A 162 13.45 -15.19 3.76
CA ASN A 162 12.78 -14.27 2.86
C ASN A 162 12.02 -13.14 3.59
N LEU A 163 11.67 -13.30 4.88
CA LEU A 163 10.94 -12.27 5.64
C LEU A 163 11.71 -10.95 5.78
N LYS A 164 13.05 -10.96 5.66
CA LYS A 164 13.86 -9.73 5.63
C LYS A 164 13.59 -8.85 4.39
N HIS A 165 12.98 -9.41 3.34
CA HIS A 165 12.55 -8.64 2.17
C HIS A 165 11.25 -7.88 2.41
N LEU A 166 10.72 -7.88 3.65
CA LEU A 166 9.59 -7.05 4.05
C LEU A 166 10.09 -5.85 4.87
N GLY A 167 10.12 -4.68 4.24
CA GLY A 167 10.17 -3.38 4.93
C GLY A 167 8.87 -3.06 5.67
N PHE A 168 8.79 -1.90 6.32
CA PHE A 168 7.65 -1.58 7.20
C PHE A 168 6.30 -1.58 6.49
N SER A 169 6.19 -0.95 5.31
CA SER A 169 4.95 -0.95 4.53
C SER A 169 4.55 -2.34 4.02
N SER A 170 5.54 -3.20 3.73
CA SER A 170 5.32 -4.60 3.35
C SER A 170 4.75 -5.41 4.50
N ILE A 171 5.29 -5.23 5.71
CA ILE A 171 4.74 -5.85 6.94
C ILE A 171 3.34 -5.30 7.22
N CYS A 172 3.11 -4.00 6.99
CA CYS A 172 1.80 -3.37 7.11
C CYS A 172 0.76 -4.06 6.20
N ASN A 173 1.10 -4.29 4.93
CA ASN A 173 0.24 -5.03 4.01
C ASN A 173 -0.03 -6.47 4.47
N MET A 174 1.01 -7.17 4.94
CA MET A 174 0.87 -8.54 5.47
C MET A 174 -0.11 -8.57 6.64
N MET A 175 0.01 -7.62 7.58
CA MET A 175 -0.90 -7.52 8.71
C MET A 175 -2.33 -7.21 8.27
N ALA A 176 -2.52 -6.31 7.31
CA ALA A 176 -3.83 -6.04 6.73
C ALA A 176 -4.43 -7.26 6.03
N SER A 177 -3.61 -8.09 5.38
CA SER A 177 -4.04 -9.36 4.78
C SER A 177 -4.57 -10.32 5.84
N ILE A 178 -3.86 -10.46 6.97
CA ILE A 178 -4.30 -11.29 8.09
C ILE A 178 -5.64 -10.79 8.65
N LYS A 179 -5.78 -9.48 8.90
CA LYS A 179 -7.04 -8.89 9.38
C LYS A 179 -8.19 -9.12 8.40
N THR A 180 -7.93 -8.92 7.12
CA THR A 180 -8.90 -9.10 6.03
C THR A 180 -9.36 -10.55 5.94
N ALA A 181 -8.44 -11.52 6.02
CA ALA A 181 -8.78 -12.94 6.02
C ALA A 181 -9.73 -13.30 7.16
N LYS A 182 -9.50 -12.73 8.36
CA LYS A 182 -10.35 -12.95 9.53
C LYS A 182 -11.72 -12.29 9.38
N GLU A 183 -11.76 -11.01 8.98
CA GLU A 183 -13.02 -10.26 8.83
C GLU A 183 -13.93 -10.87 7.76
N LEU A 184 -13.35 -11.27 6.62
CA LEU A 184 -14.11 -11.86 5.53
C LEU A 184 -14.33 -13.37 5.70
N ASN A 185 -13.82 -13.97 6.78
CA ASN A 185 -13.88 -15.41 7.05
C ASN A 185 -13.40 -16.24 5.85
N LEU A 186 -12.25 -15.87 5.29
CA LEU A 186 -11.67 -16.50 4.11
C LEU A 186 -11.18 -17.92 4.40
N GLY A 187 -11.40 -18.80 3.42
CA GLY A 187 -11.01 -20.21 3.49
C GLY A 187 -9.63 -20.48 2.89
N PRO A 188 -9.18 -21.75 2.93
CA PRO A 188 -7.87 -22.15 2.41
C PRO A 188 -7.70 -21.99 0.89
N ASN A 189 -8.79 -21.78 0.14
CA ASN A 189 -8.76 -21.57 -1.31
C ASN A 189 -8.84 -20.08 -1.70
N ASP A 190 -9.03 -19.19 -0.73
CA ASP A 190 -9.13 -17.75 -0.96
C ASP A 190 -7.75 -17.11 -0.89
N VAL A 191 -7.34 -16.52 -2.01
CA VAL A 191 -6.05 -15.85 -2.16
C VAL A 191 -6.22 -14.36 -1.82
N ILE A 192 -5.34 -13.85 -0.97
CA ILE A 192 -5.11 -12.41 -0.80
C ILE A 192 -3.79 -12.07 -1.47
N MET A 193 -3.81 -11.13 -2.40
CA MET A 193 -2.61 -10.67 -3.09
C MET A 193 -2.08 -9.38 -2.48
N THR A 194 -0.76 -9.22 -2.43
CA THR A 194 -0.13 -8.00 -1.93
C THR A 194 1.25 -7.82 -2.56
N VAL A 195 1.91 -6.70 -2.25
CA VAL A 195 3.30 -6.42 -2.63
C VAL A 195 4.17 -6.24 -1.39
N ALA A 196 5.41 -6.73 -1.51
CA ALA A 196 6.52 -6.29 -0.70
C ALA A 196 7.13 -5.06 -1.39
N THR A 197 6.81 -3.87 -0.89
CA THR A 197 7.18 -2.58 -1.50
C THR A 197 8.70 -2.39 -1.54
N ASP A 198 9.36 -2.72 -0.44
CA ASP A 198 10.80 -2.67 -0.25
C ASP A 198 11.25 -3.67 0.84
N GLY A 199 12.57 -3.79 1.01
CA GLY A 199 13.21 -4.68 1.97
C GLY A 199 13.68 -3.98 3.25
N SER A 200 13.93 -4.79 4.30
CA SER A 200 14.34 -4.30 5.62
C SER A 200 15.68 -3.56 5.64
N GLU A 201 16.51 -3.73 4.62
CA GLU A 201 17.82 -3.08 4.48
C GLU A 201 17.75 -1.55 4.46
N LEU A 202 16.61 -0.96 4.08
CA LEU A 202 16.39 0.48 4.11
C LEU A 202 16.12 1.02 5.53
N TYR A 203 15.90 0.14 6.51
CA TYR A 203 15.39 0.46 7.85
C TYR A 203 16.38 0.13 8.97
N GLU A 204 17.65 -0.12 8.65
CA GLU A 204 18.66 -0.49 9.66
C GLU A 204 18.88 0.60 10.72
N SER A 205 18.73 1.88 10.38
CA SER A 205 18.81 2.97 11.36
C SER A 205 17.64 2.96 12.35
N GLU A 206 16.43 2.71 11.86
CA GLU A 206 15.21 2.60 12.67
C GLU A 206 15.30 1.40 13.61
N LYS A 207 15.72 0.25 13.07
CA LYS A 207 16.01 -0.95 13.85
C LYS A 207 17.04 -0.67 14.95
N ALA A 208 18.16 -0.01 14.63
CA ALA A 208 19.18 0.32 15.61
C ALA A 208 18.67 1.26 16.71
N HIS A 209 17.81 2.23 16.36
CA HIS A 209 17.16 3.11 17.32
C HIS A 209 16.23 2.34 18.26
N LEU A 210 15.32 1.53 17.70
CA LEU A 210 14.38 0.73 18.46
C LEU A 210 15.08 -0.27 19.40
N MET A 211 16.13 -0.94 18.90
CA MET A 211 16.97 -1.85 19.69
C MET A 211 17.61 -1.14 20.89
N ARG A 212 18.19 0.05 20.68
CA ARG A 212 18.83 0.82 21.75
C ARG A 212 17.83 1.29 22.80
N ASP A 213 16.64 1.72 22.36
CA ASP A 213 15.68 2.40 23.23
C ASP A 213 14.80 1.40 24.00
N LYS A 214 14.35 0.32 23.34
CA LYS A 214 13.45 -0.68 23.96
C LYS A 214 14.15 -1.96 24.40
N TYR A 215 15.28 -2.31 23.78
CA TYR A 215 15.99 -3.56 24.04
C TYR A 215 17.48 -3.34 24.38
N PRO A 216 17.83 -2.47 25.35
CA PRO A 216 19.22 -2.11 25.65
C PRO A 216 20.08 -3.30 26.12
N ASN A 217 19.43 -4.38 26.59
CA ASN A 217 20.09 -5.62 27.02
C ASN A 217 20.11 -6.70 25.91
N GLY A 218 19.74 -6.34 24.69
CA GLY A 218 19.60 -7.26 23.55
C GLY A 218 18.17 -7.75 23.35
N PHE A 219 17.87 -8.19 22.13
CA PHE A 219 16.59 -8.74 21.73
C PHE A 219 16.59 -10.26 21.86
N THR A 220 15.62 -10.79 22.59
CA THR A 220 15.57 -12.19 23.01
C THR A 220 14.42 -12.95 22.35
N ALA A 221 14.45 -14.28 22.44
CA ALA A 221 13.34 -15.12 21.99
C ALA A 221 12.03 -14.81 22.75
N LYS A 222 12.12 -14.32 23.99
CA LYS A 222 10.95 -13.89 24.76
C LYS A 222 10.33 -12.63 24.16
N ASP A 223 11.14 -11.64 23.78
CA ASP A 223 10.66 -10.42 23.12
C ASP A 223 10.02 -10.76 21.76
N ALA A 224 10.66 -11.65 20.99
CA ALA A 224 10.11 -12.15 19.74
C ALA A 224 8.75 -12.83 19.93
N HIS A 225 8.62 -13.66 20.98
CA HIS A 225 7.36 -14.29 21.36
C HIS A 225 6.28 -13.26 21.68
N GLU A 226 6.56 -12.29 22.54
CA GLU A 226 5.59 -11.27 22.94
C GLU A 226 5.08 -10.48 21.73
N ILE A 227 5.97 -10.04 20.84
CA ILE A 227 5.62 -9.29 19.61
C ILE A 227 4.81 -10.16 18.65
N PHE A 228 5.30 -11.36 18.32
CA PHE A 228 4.65 -12.22 17.33
C PHE A 228 3.29 -12.68 17.83
N THR A 229 3.16 -13.02 19.11
CA THR A 229 1.87 -13.37 19.71
C THR A 229 0.91 -12.19 19.70
N ALA A 230 1.36 -11.00 20.09
CA ALA A 230 0.52 -9.80 20.12
C ALA A 230 -0.02 -9.44 18.73
N HIS A 231 0.85 -9.44 17.72
CA HIS A 231 0.48 -8.91 16.40
C HIS A 231 -0.01 -9.96 15.42
N VAL A 232 0.58 -11.16 15.37
CA VAL A 232 0.23 -12.19 14.37
C VAL A 232 -0.77 -13.19 14.93
N VAL A 233 -0.45 -13.85 16.05
CA VAL A 233 -1.32 -14.90 16.63
C VAL A 233 -2.66 -14.32 17.06
N ASN A 234 -2.61 -13.21 17.79
CA ASN A 234 -3.80 -12.53 18.32
C ASN A 234 -4.33 -11.43 17.39
N ALA A 235 -3.89 -11.38 16.12
CA ALA A 235 -4.43 -10.42 15.16
C ALA A 235 -5.96 -10.48 15.16
N ASP A 236 -6.64 -9.36 15.33
CA ASP A 236 -8.10 -9.25 15.25
C ASP A 236 -8.50 -8.39 14.05
N SER A 237 -9.80 -8.16 13.86
CA SER A 237 -10.31 -7.24 12.85
C SER A 237 -10.61 -5.84 13.40
N GLN A 238 -10.01 -5.45 14.53
CA GLN A 238 -10.13 -4.07 15.01
C GLN A 238 -9.48 -3.10 14.03
N HIS A 239 -10.04 -1.89 13.97
CA HIS A 239 -9.60 -0.83 13.07
C HIS A 239 -9.66 -1.25 11.60
N LEU A 240 -10.74 -1.94 11.22
CA LEU A 240 -11.07 -2.30 9.85
C LEU A 240 -12.51 -1.88 9.56
N GLU A 241 -12.73 -1.20 8.43
CA GLU A 241 -14.06 -0.76 7.99
C GLU A 241 -14.36 -1.35 6.61
N ILE A 242 -15.40 -2.20 6.51
CA ILE A 242 -16.01 -2.55 5.22
C ILE A 242 -16.82 -1.33 4.75
N LEU A 243 -16.39 -0.72 3.65
CA LEU A 243 -16.94 0.55 3.21
C LEU A 243 -18.32 0.39 2.57
N SER A 244 -19.28 1.13 3.12
CA SER A 244 -20.52 1.47 2.42
C SER A 244 -20.30 2.65 1.48
N ASP A 245 -21.31 3.01 0.69
CA ASP A 245 -21.28 4.22 -0.12
C ASP A 245 -21.08 5.47 0.75
N VAL A 246 -21.61 5.49 1.98
CA VAL A 246 -21.38 6.59 2.93
C VAL A 246 -19.90 6.66 3.32
N GLY A 247 -19.27 5.52 3.59
CA GLY A 247 -17.85 5.44 3.93
C GLY A 247 -16.96 5.92 2.78
N ARG A 248 -17.22 5.45 1.55
CA ARG A 248 -16.49 5.90 0.35
C ARG A 248 -16.66 7.40 0.11
N ASN A 249 -17.88 7.92 0.23
CA ASN A 249 -18.16 9.35 0.08
C ASN A 249 -17.46 10.19 1.15
N ARG A 250 -17.44 9.73 2.41
CA ARG A 250 -16.72 10.38 3.50
C ARG A 250 -15.23 10.51 3.15
N ILE A 251 -14.58 9.42 2.75
CA ILE A 251 -13.17 9.41 2.39
C ILE A 251 -12.92 10.31 1.16
N PHE A 252 -13.74 10.18 0.12
CA PHE A 252 -13.59 10.99 -1.09
C PHE A 252 -13.65 12.49 -0.77
N ASN A 253 -14.60 12.91 0.08
CA ASN A 253 -14.76 14.30 0.49
C ASN A 253 -13.57 14.84 1.29
N LEU A 254 -12.78 14.01 1.97
CA LEU A 254 -11.56 14.48 2.65
C LEU A 254 -10.55 15.04 1.65
N GLY A 255 -10.48 14.47 0.44
CA GLY A 255 -9.63 14.97 -0.63
C GLY A 255 -9.96 16.40 -1.08
N TYR A 256 -11.19 16.88 -0.84
CA TYR A 256 -11.63 18.22 -1.26
C TYR A 256 -10.77 19.32 -0.65
N TYR A 257 -10.50 19.21 0.65
CA TYR A 257 -9.74 20.22 1.39
C TYR A 257 -8.30 20.35 0.87
N THR A 258 -7.69 19.26 0.44
CA THR A 258 -6.37 19.31 -0.19
C THR A 258 -6.48 19.81 -1.62
N TRP A 259 -7.25 19.14 -2.47
CA TRP A 259 -7.14 19.36 -3.90
C TRP A 259 -7.89 20.58 -4.41
N VAL A 260 -9.07 20.86 -3.87
CA VAL A 260 -9.86 22.01 -4.29
C VAL A 260 -9.43 23.26 -3.51
N GLU A 261 -9.45 23.21 -2.17
CA GLU A 261 -9.20 24.42 -1.38
C GLU A 261 -7.73 24.84 -1.36
N GLN A 262 -6.78 23.89 -1.31
CA GLN A 262 -5.36 24.21 -1.16
C GLN A 262 -4.61 24.16 -2.49
N GLN A 263 -4.89 23.18 -3.36
CA GLN A 263 -4.17 22.98 -4.63
C GLN A 263 -4.89 23.57 -5.86
N GLY A 264 -6.12 24.10 -5.70
CA GLY A 264 -6.81 24.85 -6.76
C GLY A 264 -7.40 24.02 -7.90
N ILE A 265 -7.57 22.70 -7.73
CA ILE A 265 -8.33 21.86 -8.68
C ILE A 265 -9.79 22.30 -8.68
N SER A 266 -10.42 22.38 -9.86
CA SER A 266 -11.83 22.72 -9.97
C SER A 266 -12.71 21.68 -9.26
N VAL A 267 -13.89 22.09 -8.76
CA VAL A 267 -14.82 21.14 -8.13
C VAL A 267 -15.27 20.10 -9.15
N GLU A 268 -15.49 20.52 -10.39
CA GLU A 268 -15.90 19.68 -11.50
C GLU A 268 -14.88 18.57 -11.80
N ASP A 269 -13.59 18.91 -11.91
CA ASP A 269 -12.53 17.92 -12.14
C ASP A 269 -12.34 17.02 -10.93
N PHE A 270 -12.45 17.58 -9.72
CA PHE A 270 -12.38 16.80 -8.49
C PHE A 270 -13.49 15.75 -8.41
N ASP A 271 -14.74 16.14 -8.69
CA ASP A 271 -15.92 15.28 -8.61
C ASP A 271 -16.05 14.30 -9.78
N ALA A 272 -15.47 14.59 -10.95
CA ALA A 272 -15.45 13.67 -12.09
C ALA A 272 -14.91 12.28 -11.72
N ARG A 273 -13.93 12.23 -10.81
CA ARG A 273 -13.32 11.00 -10.27
C ARG A 273 -14.27 10.11 -9.46
N ARG A 274 -15.48 10.56 -9.14
CA ARG A 274 -16.49 9.70 -8.50
C ARG A 274 -17.00 8.61 -9.44
N SER A 275 -17.04 8.90 -10.74
CA SER A 275 -17.53 8.01 -11.77
C SER A 275 -16.45 6.97 -12.12
N GLN A 276 -16.85 5.70 -12.26
CA GLN A 276 -15.92 4.67 -12.75
C GLN A 276 -15.62 4.86 -14.24
N GLU A 277 -16.53 5.48 -15.00
CA GLU A 277 -16.27 5.85 -16.39
C GLU A 277 -15.03 6.77 -16.52
N PHE A 278 -14.82 7.69 -15.58
CA PHE A 278 -13.60 8.53 -15.56
C PHE A 278 -12.33 7.67 -15.51
N TRP A 279 -12.26 6.72 -14.57
CA TRP A 279 -11.10 5.82 -14.41
C TRP A 279 -10.95 4.88 -15.61
N ASN A 280 -12.06 4.33 -16.10
CA ASN A 280 -12.07 3.44 -17.26
C ASN A 280 -11.54 4.14 -18.53
N GLU A 281 -11.81 5.43 -18.74
CA GLU A 281 -11.20 6.18 -19.83
C GLU A 281 -9.70 6.40 -19.62
N LEU A 282 -9.26 6.69 -18.39
CA LEU A 282 -7.84 6.81 -18.05
C LEU A 282 -7.05 5.51 -18.32
N HIS A 283 -7.64 4.35 -18.03
CA HIS A 283 -6.98 3.05 -18.26
C HIS A 283 -6.77 2.71 -19.73
N LYS A 284 -7.34 3.48 -20.67
CA LYS A 284 -7.15 3.31 -22.13
C LYS A 284 -5.93 4.06 -22.69
N PHE A 285 -5.25 4.87 -21.88
CA PHE A 285 -4.10 5.67 -22.33
C PHE A 285 -2.81 4.89 -22.64
N PRO A 286 -2.47 3.74 -22.01
CA PRO A 286 -1.17 3.10 -22.24
C PRO A 286 -0.82 2.84 -23.72
N PRO A 287 -1.72 2.31 -24.57
CA PRO A 287 -1.41 2.14 -25.99
C PRO A 287 -1.14 3.46 -26.75
N ILE A 288 -1.74 4.57 -26.30
CA ILE A 288 -1.51 5.90 -26.87
C ILE A 288 -0.11 6.38 -26.49
N TRP A 289 0.26 6.22 -25.21
CA TRP A 289 1.59 6.58 -24.71
C TRP A 289 2.69 5.74 -25.37
N ASP A 290 2.47 4.44 -25.54
CA ASP A 290 3.41 3.56 -26.26
C ASP A 290 3.69 4.08 -27.67
N GLU A 291 2.67 4.56 -28.38
CA GLU A 291 2.84 5.13 -29.71
C GLU A 291 3.62 6.46 -29.68
N MET A 292 3.25 7.36 -28.76
CA MET A 292 3.98 8.63 -28.58
C MET A 292 5.46 8.40 -28.23
N ILE A 293 5.75 7.40 -27.38
CA ILE A 293 7.12 7.03 -27.02
C ILE A 293 7.87 6.47 -28.24
N ARG A 294 7.22 5.63 -29.06
CA ARG A 294 7.81 5.13 -30.31
C ARG A 294 8.13 6.27 -31.29
N GLU A 295 7.21 7.20 -31.47
CA GLU A 295 7.40 8.38 -32.32
C GLU A 295 8.57 9.25 -31.82
N PHE A 296 8.63 9.52 -30.51
CA PHE A 296 9.73 10.28 -29.90
C PHE A 296 11.08 9.58 -30.09
N ASN A 297 11.16 8.27 -29.83
CA ASN A 297 12.39 7.50 -30.00
C ASN A 297 12.85 7.47 -31.48
N ALA A 298 11.91 7.40 -32.43
CA ALA A 298 12.22 7.49 -33.86
C ALA A 298 12.79 8.86 -34.25
N GLN A 299 12.28 9.95 -33.66
CA GLN A 299 12.76 11.32 -33.93
C GLN A 299 14.15 11.59 -33.34
N THR A 300 14.48 11.00 -32.20
CA THR A 300 15.77 11.20 -31.53
C THR A 300 16.92 10.41 -32.16
N GLY A 301 16.63 9.50 -33.11
CA GLY A 301 17.63 8.60 -33.69
C GLY A 301 18.13 7.54 -32.69
N VAL A 302 17.55 7.48 -31.50
CA VAL A 302 17.75 6.43 -30.49
C VAL A 302 16.78 5.29 -30.83
N SER A 303 16.92 4.71 -32.01
CA SER A 303 16.24 3.47 -32.33
C SER A 303 17.07 2.29 -31.82
N ALA A 304 16.39 1.45 -31.03
CA ALA A 304 16.82 0.17 -30.46
C ALA A 304 17.41 -0.82 -31.47
#